data_AF-A0A2N2ZD98-F1
#
_entry.id   AF-A0A2N2ZD98-F1
#
_cell.length_a   1.000
_cell.length_b   1.000
_cell.length_c   1.000
_cell.angle_alpha   90.00
_cell.angle_beta   90.00
_cell.angle_gamma   90.00
#
_symmetry.space_group_name_H-M   'P 1'
#
loop_
_entity.id
_entity.type
_entity.pdbx_description
1 polymer ?
#
loop_
_entity_poly.entity_id
_entity_poly.type
_entity_poly.pdbx_seq_one_letter_code
_entity_poly.pdbx_strand_id
1 'polypeptide(L)'
;MVFTNSNAQILHDRAYGTGGPDLAVDVIITSDSNYLMLGRYFKNIYLAKADTAAQPIWEKSYPKGGSLLFPTTICEIGDTSYVVSGSYQNIGFLLKINTVGDSLFSVNDSAILGVNVTNLRVAPDGNLLALVTFNGYGASLVKFDDKL
;
A
#
# COMPACT_ATOMS: atom_id res chain seq x y z
N MET A 1 1.77 11.13 24.33
CA MET A 1 2.26 9.90 24.98
C MET A 1 3.78 9.98 24.97
N VAL A 2 4.45 9.99 26.12
CA VAL A 2 5.92 10.03 26.19
C VAL A 2 6.40 8.63 26.58
N PHE A 3 7.18 7.99 25.70
CA PHE A 3 7.79 6.69 25.98
C PHE A 3 9.07 6.92 26.80
N THR A 4 8.96 7.08 28.10
CA THR A 4 10.13 7.41 28.94
C THR A 4 10.95 6.18 29.35
N ASN A 5 10.39 4.96 29.27
CA ASN A 5 11.02 3.74 29.84
C ASN A 5 10.94 2.47 28.98
N SER A 6 10.60 2.54 27.69
CA SER A 6 10.58 1.33 26.83
C SER A 6 11.93 1.13 26.15
N ASN A 7 12.68 0.10 26.52
CA ASN A 7 13.73 -0.41 25.64
C ASN A 7 13.08 -0.95 24.37
N ALA A 8 13.62 -0.60 23.20
CA ALA A 8 13.19 -1.22 21.95
C ALA A 8 13.51 -2.72 22.02
N GLN A 9 12.48 -3.57 22.06
CA GLN A 9 12.61 -5.02 22.10
C GLN A 9 11.85 -5.64 20.94
N ILE A 10 12.46 -6.64 20.32
CA ILE A 10 11.80 -7.47 19.30
C ILE A 10 10.95 -8.51 20.04
N LEU A 11 9.63 -8.44 19.85
CA LEU A 11 8.70 -9.45 20.38
C LEU A 11 8.52 -10.62 19.41
N HIS A 12 8.47 -10.30 18.10
CA HIS A 12 8.39 -11.27 17.02
C HIS A 12 9.24 -10.80 15.84
N ASP A 13 9.84 -11.77 15.16
CA ASP A 13 10.51 -11.57 13.88
C ASP A 13 10.07 -12.69 12.94
N ARG A 14 9.54 -12.29 11.78
CA ARG A 14 9.25 -13.19 10.67
C ARG A 14 9.46 -12.44 9.37
N ALA A 15 10.23 -13.05 8.49
CA ALA A 15 10.38 -12.58 7.12
C ALA A 15 9.10 -12.89 6.31
N TYR A 16 8.63 -11.89 5.57
CA TYR A 16 7.61 -12.01 4.54
C TYR A 16 8.22 -11.61 3.20
N GLY A 17 7.91 -12.36 2.16
CA GLY A 17 8.46 -12.10 0.84
C GLY A 17 8.55 -13.37 0.04
N THR A 18 9.52 -13.38 -0.84
CA THR A 18 9.83 -14.42 -1.79
C THR A 18 11.23 -14.96 -1.52
N GLY A 19 11.69 -15.91 -2.32
CA GLY A 19 13.11 -16.33 -2.27
C GLY A 19 14.10 -15.31 -2.85
N GLY A 20 13.67 -14.10 -3.23
CA GLY A 20 14.50 -13.09 -3.90
C GLY A 20 14.76 -11.83 -3.06
N PRO A 21 15.36 -10.78 -3.67
CA PRO A 21 15.62 -9.51 -3.00
C PRO A 21 14.31 -8.73 -2.84
N ASP A 22 13.69 -8.86 -1.67
CA ASP A 22 12.47 -8.17 -1.29
C ASP A 22 12.74 -6.92 -0.46
N LEU A 23 11.87 -5.92 -0.61
CA LEU A 23 11.89 -4.69 0.17
C LEU A 23 10.56 -4.51 0.89
N ALA A 24 10.62 -4.21 2.19
CA ALA A 24 9.47 -3.70 2.93
C ALA A 24 9.25 -2.23 2.58
N VAL A 25 8.00 -1.83 2.39
CA VAL A 25 7.61 -0.48 1.95
C VAL A 25 6.70 0.20 2.96
N ASP A 26 5.60 -0.46 3.36
CA ASP A 26 4.61 0.12 4.27
C ASP A 26 3.87 -0.98 5.05
N VAL A 27 3.21 -0.60 6.15
CA VAL A 27 2.41 -1.53 6.96
C VAL A 27 1.23 -0.79 7.59
N ILE A 28 0.07 -1.47 7.62
CA ILE A 28 -1.11 -0.99 8.34
C ILE A 28 -1.68 -2.07 9.24
N ILE A 29 -2.34 -1.64 10.31
CA ILE A 29 -3.27 -2.48 11.07
C ILE A 29 -4.62 -2.37 10.36
N THR A 30 -5.21 -3.50 10.02
CA THR A 30 -6.51 -3.55 9.36
C THR A 30 -7.65 -3.54 10.38
N SER A 31 -8.85 -3.21 9.92
CA SER A 31 -10.10 -3.14 10.70
C SER A 31 -10.42 -4.43 11.45
N ASP A 32 -10.05 -5.58 10.89
CA ASP A 32 -10.13 -6.90 11.52
C ASP A 32 -8.96 -7.22 12.47
N SER A 33 -8.21 -6.20 12.91
CA SER A 33 -7.09 -6.29 13.86
C SER A 33 -5.91 -7.15 13.40
N ASN A 34 -5.78 -7.35 12.09
CA ASN A 34 -4.64 -8.03 11.47
C ASN A 34 -3.61 -7.03 10.97
N TYR A 35 -2.46 -7.52 10.50
CA TYR A 35 -1.41 -6.71 9.90
C TYR A 35 -1.41 -6.92 8.38
N LEU A 36 -1.30 -5.83 7.63
CA LEU A 36 -1.14 -5.88 6.18
C LEU A 36 0.14 -5.15 5.79
N MET A 37 1.05 -5.89 5.18
CA MET A 37 2.36 -5.43 4.77
C MET A 37 2.40 -5.22 3.26
N LEU A 38 2.92 -4.07 2.86
CA LEU A 38 3.27 -3.73 1.49
C LEU A 38 4.78 -3.88 1.31
N GLY A 39 5.15 -4.66 0.31
CA GLY A 39 6.53 -4.85 -0.11
C GLY A 39 6.67 -4.84 -1.62
N ARG A 40 7.89 -5.11 -2.06
CA ARG A 40 8.26 -5.14 -3.46
C ARG A 40 9.17 -6.32 -3.76
N TYR A 41 8.78 -7.12 -4.75
CA TYR A 41 9.53 -8.29 -5.25
C TYR A 41 9.87 -8.15 -6.72
N PHE A 42 11.16 -8.17 -7.11
CA PHE A 42 11.60 -7.97 -8.51
C PHE A 42 10.79 -6.92 -9.28
N LYS A 43 10.47 -5.82 -8.59
CA LYS A 43 9.71 -4.68 -9.12
C LYS A 43 8.19 -4.87 -9.22
N ASN A 44 7.60 -5.96 -8.74
CA ASN A 44 6.16 -6.12 -8.53
C ASN A 44 5.74 -5.68 -7.13
N ILE A 45 4.46 -5.41 -6.96
CA ILE A 45 3.83 -5.28 -5.64
C ILE A 45 3.80 -6.65 -4.99
N TYR A 46 4.21 -6.71 -3.73
CA TYR A 46 4.01 -7.86 -2.85
C TYR A 46 3.16 -7.41 -1.66
N LEU A 47 2.12 -8.18 -1.33
CA LEU A 47 1.27 -7.94 -0.18
C LEU A 47 1.19 -9.21 0.65
N ALA A 48 1.31 -9.05 1.96
CA ALA A 48 1.13 -10.12 2.92
C ALA A 48 0.21 -9.65 4.05
N LYS A 49 -0.85 -10.41 4.29
CA LYS A 49 -1.69 -10.23 5.48
C LYS A 49 -1.34 -11.29 6.51
N ALA A 50 -1.22 -10.88 7.76
CA ALA A 50 -0.85 -11.73 8.87
C ALA A 50 -1.68 -11.43 10.11
N ASP A 51 -1.80 -12.41 11.00
CA ASP A 51 -2.40 -12.20 12.31
C ASP A 51 -1.45 -11.46 13.28
N THR A 52 -1.93 -11.19 14.50
CA THR A 52 -1.16 -10.50 15.54
C THR A 52 0.02 -11.29 16.07
N ALA A 53 0.09 -12.61 15.81
CA ALA A 53 1.23 -13.46 16.11
C ALA A 53 2.18 -13.60 14.89
N ALA A 54 2.02 -12.72 13.89
CA ALA A 54 2.75 -12.75 12.63
C ALA A 54 2.63 -14.11 11.90
N GLN A 55 1.48 -14.80 11.98
CA GLN A 55 1.18 -15.94 11.12
C GLN A 55 0.55 -15.48 9.81
N PRO A 56 0.96 -16.00 8.64
CA PRO A 56 0.46 -15.52 7.37
C PRO A 56 -0.98 -16.00 7.20
N ILE A 57 -1.86 -15.07 6.85
CA ILE A 57 -3.24 -15.34 6.45
C ILE A 57 -3.27 -15.51 4.93
N TRP A 58 -2.61 -14.61 4.19
CA TRP A 58 -2.41 -14.73 2.75
C TRP A 58 -1.22 -13.89 2.26
N GLU A 59 -0.65 -14.29 1.13
CA GLU A 59 0.43 -13.59 0.42
C GLU A 59 0.13 -13.55 -1.07
N LYS A 60 0.27 -12.38 -1.71
CA LYS A 60 -0.05 -12.16 -3.13
C LYS A 60 0.88 -11.15 -3.79
N SER A 61 1.02 -11.25 -5.10
CA SER A 61 1.79 -10.30 -5.91
C SER A 61 1.00 -9.74 -7.09
N TYR A 62 1.29 -8.49 -7.46
CA TYR A 62 0.54 -7.75 -8.47
C TYR A 62 1.46 -6.89 -9.37
N PRO A 63 1.12 -6.71 -10.66
CA PRO A 63 0.12 -7.50 -11.39
C PRO A 63 0.62 -8.94 -11.61
N LYS A 64 -0.30 -9.87 -11.87
CA LYS A 64 0.08 -11.23 -12.25
C LYS A 64 0.74 -11.18 -13.64
N GLY A 65 2.04 -11.48 -13.73
CA GLY A 65 2.77 -11.49 -15.00
C GLY A 65 3.94 -10.50 -15.12
N GLY A 66 4.18 -9.68 -14.08
CA GLY A 66 5.37 -8.84 -14.01
C GLY A 66 5.20 -7.46 -14.65
N SER A 67 5.19 -6.42 -13.81
CA SER A 67 5.32 -5.02 -14.22
C SER A 67 6.27 -4.28 -13.29
N LEU A 68 6.95 -3.25 -13.78
CA LEU A 68 7.89 -2.47 -12.97
C LEU A 68 7.19 -1.42 -12.11
N LEU A 69 6.43 -1.87 -11.11
CA LEU A 69 5.77 -1.02 -10.12
C LEU A 69 6.73 -0.60 -8.99
N PHE A 70 6.54 0.63 -8.54
CA PHE A 70 7.21 1.22 -7.40
C PHE A 70 6.14 1.61 -6.37
N PRO A 71 5.66 0.65 -5.57
CA PRO A 71 4.66 0.95 -4.54
C PRO A 71 5.26 1.85 -3.44
N THR A 72 4.42 2.66 -2.81
CA THR A 72 4.85 3.63 -1.79
C THR A 72 4.00 3.62 -0.53
N THR A 73 2.70 3.34 -0.63
CA THR A 73 1.79 3.41 0.52
C THR A 73 0.61 2.48 0.31
N ILE A 74 0.13 1.88 1.40
CA ILE A 74 -1.15 1.15 1.44
C ILE A 74 -2.12 1.79 2.41
N CYS A 75 -3.41 1.73 2.11
CA CYS A 75 -4.48 2.23 2.97
C CYS A 75 -5.70 1.31 2.88
N GLU A 76 -6.31 0.99 4.02
CA GLU A 76 -7.64 0.36 4.05
C GLU A 76 -8.72 1.42 3.86
N ILE A 77 -9.77 1.08 3.11
CA ILE A 77 -10.92 1.94 2.84
C ILE A 77 -12.21 1.18 3.19
N GLY A 78 -12.96 1.73 4.14
CA GLY A 78 -14.32 1.30 4.51
C GLY A 78 -14.44 -0.18 4.85
N ASP A 79 -13.45 -0.76 5.52
CA ASP A 79 -13.38 -2.16 6.00
C ASP A 79 -13.63 -3.24 4.92
N THR A 80 -13.55 -2.87 3.65
CA THR A 80 -13.96 -3.70 2.51
C THR A 80 -12.87 -3.84 1.46
N SER A 81 -11.88 -2.94 1.47
CA SER A 81 -10.85 -2.90 0.44
C SER A 81 -9.55 -2.27 0.94
N TYR A 82 -8.47 -2.56 0.21
CA TYR A 82 -7.18 -1.91 0.37
C TYR A 82 -6.81 -1.21 -0.93
N VAL A 83 -6.18 -0.04 -0.83
CA VAL A 83 -5.63 0.70 -1.97
C VAL A 83 -4.13 0.84 -1.79
N VAL A 84 -3.39 0.47 -2.83
CA VAL A 84 -1.96 0.67 -2.96
C VAL A 84 -1.71 1.81 -3.95
N SER A 85 -0.76 2.68 -3.63
CA SER A 85 -0.28 3.74 -4.52
C SER A 85 1.18 3.56 -4.89
N GLY A 86 1.60 4.29 -5.92
CA GLY A 86 2.99 4.51 -6.24
C GLY A 86 3.16 5.05 -7.65
N SER A 87 4.22 4.60 -8.33
CA SER A 87 4.47 4.94 -9.74
C SER A 87 4.82 3.74 -10.62
N TYR A 88 4.55 3.89 -11.90
CA TYR A 88 4.89 2.98 -13.00
C TYR A 88 5.30 3.82 -14.20
N GLN A 89 6.53 3.66 -14.70
CA GLN A 89 7.04 4.42 -15.85
C GLN A 89 6.82 5.95 -15.76
N ASN A 90 7.04 6.53 -14.57
CA ASN A 90 6.78 7.96 -14.29
C ASN A 90 5.31 8.37 -14.43
N ILE A 91 4.38 7.45 -14.21
CA ILE A 91 2.95 7.71 -14.10
C ILE A 91 2.48 7.18 -12.73
N GLY A 92 1.75 7.99 -11.99
CA GLY A 92 1.15 7.58 -10.73
C GLY A 92 0.18 6.41 -10.95
N PHE A 93 0.12 5.46 -10.01
CA PHE A 93 -0.86 4.37 -10.06
C PHE A 93 -1.64 4.24 -8.76
N LEU A 94 -2.84 3.71 -8.88
CA LEU A 94 -3.64 3.16 -7.78
C LEU A 94 -4.03 1.72 -8.13
N LEU A 95 -3.94 0.83 -7.15
CA LEU A 95 -4.44 -0.54 -7.22
C LEU A 95 -5.39 -0.76 -6.05
N LYS A 96 -6.65 -1.10 -6.32
CA LYS A 96 -7.61 -1.51 -5.29
C LYS A 96 -7.76 -3.02 -5.29
N ILE A 97 -7.73 -3.59 -4.09
CA ILE A 97 -7.95 -5.02 -3.84
C ILE A 97 -9.03 -5.19 -2.77
N ASN A 98 -9.70 -6.34 -2.75
CA ASN A 98 -10.60 -6.70 -1.66
C ASN A 98 -9.81 -7.25 -0.43
N THR A 99 -10.52 -7.55 0.65
CA THR A 99 -9.93 -8.02 1.92
C THR A 99 -9.25 -9.40 1.85
N VAL A 100 -9.55 -10.20 0.82
CA VAL A 100 -8.88 -11.48 0.52
C VAL A 100 -7.77 -11.34 -0.53
N GLY A 101 -7.45 -10.11 -0.94
CA GLY A 101 -6.37 -9.79 -1.85
C GLY A 101 -6.67 -10.06 -3.32
N ASP A 102 -7.92 -10.10 -3.75
CA ASP A 102 -8.23 -10.11 -5.18
C ASP A 102 -8.28 -8.69 -5.74
N SER A 103 -7.68 -8.50 -6.91
CA SER A 103 -7.67 -7.23 -7.62
C SER A 103 -9.09 -6.83 -8.02
N LEU A 104 -9.50 -5.62 -7.66
CA LEU A 104 -10.78 -5.04 -8.05
C LEU A 104 -10.60 -4.10 -9.25
N PHE A 105 -9.64 -3.18 -9.19
CA PHE A 105 -9.25 -2.35 -10.33
C PHE A 105 -7.84 -1.78 -10.16
N SER A 106 -7.29 -1.25 -11.26
CA SER A 106 -6.09 -0.42 -11.25
C SER A 106 -6.24 0.76 -12.19
N VAL A 107 -5.74 1.93 -11.77
CA VAL A 107 -5.68 3.15 -12.60
C VAL A 107 -4.22 3.58 -12.73
N ASN A 108 -3.81 3.94 -13.95
CA ASN A 108 -2.51 4.54 -14.25
C ASN A 108 -2.70 5.59 -15.36
N ASP A 109 -3.12 6.78 -14.97
CA ASP A 109 -3.43 7.89 -15.86
C ASP A 109 -2.70 9.14 -15.37
N SER A 110 -1.79 9.67 -16.18
CA SER A 110 -0.97 10.82 -15.80
C SER A 110 -1.77 12.11 -15.64
N ALA A 111 -2.95 12.24 -16.27
CA ALA A 111 -3.80 13.40 -16.10
C ALA A 111 -4.47 13.43 -14.72
N ILE A 112 -4.74 12.25 -14.16
CA ILE A 112 -5.41 12.07 -12.85
C ILE A 112 -4.37 11.93 -11.73
N LEU A 113 -3.33 11.13 -11.96
CA LEU A 113 -2.40 10.65 -10.95
C LEU A 113 -0.98 11.23 -11.09
N GLY A 114 -0.76 12.13 -12.05
CA GLY A 114 0.54 12.75 -12.28
C GLY A 114 1.63 11.70 -12.52
N VAL A 115 2.82 11.96 -11.98
CA VAL A 115 3.98 11.07 -12.13
C VAL A 115 4.20 10.15 -10.93
N ASN A 116 3.62 10.49 -9.78
CA ASN A 116 3.75 9.71 -8.55
C ASN A 116 2.61 10.03 -7.58
N VAL A 117 2.12 9.00 -6.87
CA VAL A 117 1.11 9.12 -5.82
C VAL A 117 1.67 8.51 -4.54
N THR A 118 1.60 9.22 -3.42
CA THR A 118 2.11 8.77 -2.12
C THR A 118 1.17 9.13 -0.98
N ASN A 119 1.43 8.58 0.21
CA ASN A 119 0.79 8.97 1.48
C ASN A 119 -0.74 8.91 1.45
N LEU A 120 -1.28 7.79 0.96
CA LEU A 120 -2.71 7.52 0.99
C LEU A 120 -3.29 7.56 2.41
N ARG A 121 -4.43 8.22 2.59
CA ARG A 121 -5.19 8.23 3.86
C ARG A 121 -6.69 8.29 3.58
N VAL A 122 -7.50 7.72 4.46
CA VAL A 122 -8.95 7.95 4.44
C VAL A 122 -9.26 9.30 5.09
N ALA A 123 -10.04 10.13 4.39
CA ALA A 123 -10.57 11.39 4.91
C ALA A 123 -11.76 11.15 5.86
N PRO A 124 -12.12 12.12 6.72
CA PRO A 124 -13.27 11.99 7.62
C PRO A 124 -14.62 11.70 6.93
N ASP A 125 -14.75 12.01 5.64
CA ASP A 125 -15.94 11.74 4.83
C ASP A 125 -15.84 10.43 4.02
N GLY A 126 -14.85 9.58 4.30
CA GLY A 126 -14.68 8.26 3.67
C GLY A 126 -13.89 8.27 2.35
N ASN A 127 -13.66 9.44 1.77
CA ASN A 127 -12.91 9.60 0.52
C ASN A 127 -11.40 9.37 0.69
N LEU A 128 -10.70 9.08 -0.41
CA LEU A 128 -9.26 8.84 -0.39
C LEU A 128 -8.49 10.16 -0.54
N LEU A 129 -7.56 10.45 0.37
CA LEU A 129 -6.57 11.53 0.26
C LEU A 129 -5.23 10.97 -0.16
N ALA A 130 -4.50 11.73 -0.97
CA ALA A 130 -3.15 11.39 -1.40
C ALA A 130 -2.30 12.64 -1.61
N LEU A 131 -0.98 12.46 -1.60
CA LEU A 131 -0.05 13.41 -2.18
C LEU A 131 0.24 12.99 -3.62
N VAL A 132 0.10 13.92 -4.57
CA VAL A 132 0.31 13.65 -5.99
C VAL A 132 1.29 14.67 -6.56
N THR A 133 2.33 14.19 -7.26
CA THR A 133 3.27 15.05 -7.98
C THR A 133 2.88 15.09 -9.45
N PHE A 134 2.60 16.28 -9.98
CA PHE A 134 2.35 16.49 -11.40
C PHE A 134 3.60 17.06 -12.08
N ASN A 135 4.00 16.48 -13.21
CA ASN A 135 5.09 16.97 -14.07
C ASN A 135 6.45 17.21 -13.35
N GLY A 136 6.69 16.58 -12.20
CA GLY A 136 7.93 16.73 -11.42
C GLY A 136 8.05 18.01 -10.59
N TYR A 137 7.02 18.86 -10.53
CA TYR A 137 7.03 20.10 -9.75
C TYR A 137 6.03 20.03 -8.59
N GLY A 138 6.54 20.00 -7.36
CA GLY A 138 5.74 20.05 -6.13
C GLY A 138 4.86 18.83 -5.87
N ALA A 139 4.35 18.72 -4.65
CA ALA A 139 3.33 17.74 -4.29
C ALA A 139 2.02 18.47 -3.99
N SER A 140 0.92 17.98 -4.58
CA SER A 140 -0.43 18.46 -4.34
C SER A 140 -1.16 17.53 -3.38
N LEU A 141 -1.96 18.08 -2.47
CA LEU A 141 -2.96 17.30 -1.73
C LEU A 141 -4.15 17.06 -2.65
N VAL A 142 -4.41 15.80 -3.01
CA VAL A 142 -5.50 15.40 -3.90
C VAL A 142 -6.47 14.52 -3.12
N LYS A 143 -7.76 14.75 -3.36
CA LYS A 143 -8.85 13.96 -2.82
C LYS A 143 -9.57 13.26 -3.96
N PHE A 144 -9.66 11.93 -3.88
CA PHE A 144 -10.38 11.08 -4.81
C PHE A 144 -11.70 10.62 -4.19
N ASP A 145 -12.69 10.39 -5.06
CA ASP A 145 -13.95 9.74 -4.71
C ASP A 145 -13.69 8.31 -4.16
N ASP A 146 -14.54 7.85 -3.24
CA ASP A 146 -14.50 6.49 -2.70
C ASP A 146 -14.81 5.41 -3.76
N LYS A 147 -15.43 5.84 -4.87
CA LYS A 147 -15.75 5.05 -6.07
C LYS A 147 -14.68 5.02 -7.16
N LEU A 148 -13.42 5.38 -6.86
CA LEU A 148 -12.31 5.07 -7.77
C LEU A 148 -12.47 3.67 -8.38
#